data_AF-A0A2V8DXY5-F1
#
_entry.id   AF-A0A2V8DXY5-F1
#
_cell.length_a   1.000
_cell.length_b   1.000
_cell.length_c   1.000
_cell.angle_alpha   90.00
_cell.angle_beta   90.00
_cell.angle_gamma   90.00
#
_symmetry.space_group_name_H-M   'P 1'
#
loop_
_entity.id
_entity.type
_entity.pdbx_description
1 polymer ?
#
loop_
_entity_poly.entity_id
_entity_poly.type
_entity_poly.pdbx_seq_one_letter_code
_entity_poly.pdbx_strand_id
1 'polypeptide(L)'
;MQSSQARRYAPWLWLLATLFVARVIAQPLALFLDWWFLPRFESWHSGVLPYPALVLTQLLIAGWLVYTAWRFTRGEVDPRSRLGSWMLGIGGVYFCVMVVRLLVVGTVLSRYHRWFRSPLPTVFHLVLATYLLIFGRFHYRYGSRAPGGRTR
;
A
#
# COMPACT_ATOMS: atom_id res chain seq x y z
N MET A 1 5.56 -26.99 -2.02
CA MET A 1 6.43 -25.95 -2.65
C MET A 1 5.81 -24.55 -2.65
N GLN A 2 4.50 -24.36 -2.88
CA GLN A 2 3.89 -23.03 -2.92
C GLN A 2 3.85 -22.35 -1.53
N SER A 3 3.62 -23.11 -0.46
CA SER A 3 3.63 -22.65 0.93
C SER A 3 4.99 -22.12 1.40
N SER A 4 6.10 -22.75 1.02
CA SER A 4 7.45 -22.27 1.37
C SER A 4 7.81 -20.97 0.66
N GLN A 5 7.32 -20.78 -0.58
CA GLN A 5 7.51 -19.54 -1.31
C GLN A 5 6.67 -18.41 -0.72
N ALA A 6 5.40 -18.65 -0.38
CA ALA A 6 4.55 -17.66 0.29
C ALA A 6 5.20 -17.12 1.58
N ARG A 7 5.75 -18.02 2.39
CA ARG A 7 6.47 -17.67 3.63
C ARG A 7 7.70 -16.78 3.41
N ARG A 8 8.37 -16.87 2.26
CA ARG A 8 9.51 -15.99 1.92
C ARG A 8 9.08 -14.54 1.64
N TYR A 9 7.85 -14.33 1.17
CA TYR A 9 7.30 -12.99 0.94
C TYR A 9 6.73 -12.37 2.23
N ALA A 10 6.38 -13.19 3.22
CA ALA A 10 5.75 -12.73 4.45
C ALA A 10 6.52 -11.62 5.19
N PRO A 11 7.86 -11.68 5.38
CA PRO A 11 8.60 -10.61 6.06
C PRO A 11 8.47 -9.25 5.35
N TRP A 12 8.52 -9.24 4.02
CA TRP A 12 8.37 -8.01 3.22
C TRP A 12 6.95 -7.44 3.30
N LEU A 13 5.94 -8.31 3.25
CA LEU A 13 4.54 -7.90 3.42
C LEU A 13 4.30 -7.35 4.83
N TRP A 14 4.84 -8.00 5.86
CA TRP A 14 4.77 -7.50 7.23
C TRP A 14 5.47 -6.17 7.42
N LEU A 15 6.66 -5.98 6.85
CA LEU A 15 7.38 -4.70 6.90
C LEU A 15 6.51 -3.57 6.34
N LEU A 16 5.96 -3.74 5.15
CA LEU A 16 5.11 -2.74 4.48
C LEU A 16 3.78 -2.53 5.20
N ALA A 17 3.16 -3.60 5.71
CA ALA A 17 1.93 -3.53 6.50
C ALA A 17 2.17 -2.76 7.82
N THR A 18 3.27 -3.03 8.52
CA THR A 18 3.65 -2.32 9.74
C THR A 18 3.89 -0.84 9.47
N LEU A 19 4.58 -0.48 8.38
CA LEU A 19 4.76 0.93 7.99
C LEU A 19 3.41 1.63 7.73
N PHE A 20 2.47 0.95 7.08
CA PHE A 20 1.14 1.50 6.84
C PHE A 20 0.32 1.63 8.14
N VAL A 21 0.35 0.63 9.01
CA VAL A 21 -0.34 0.64 10.32
C VAL A 21 0.24 1.72 11.22
N ALA A 22 1.58 1.85 11.29
CA ALA A 22 2.25 2.91 12.03
C ALA A 22 1.76 4.28 11.57
N ARG A 23 1.50 4.48 10.27
CA ARG A 23 0.87 5.69 9.76
C ARG A 23 -0.57 5.88 10.23
N VAL A 24 -1.39 4.82 10.23
CA VAL A 24 -2.79 4.90 10.70
C VAL A 24 -2.86 5.30 12.17
N ILE A 25 -1.86 4.91 12.97
CA ILE A 25 -1.73 5.27 14.39
C ILE A 25 -1.11 6.66 14.57
N ALA A 26 -0.07 6.99 13.80
CA ALA A 26 0.62 8.28 13.87
C ALA A 26 -0.29 9.46 13.52
N GLN A 27 -1.22 9.27 12.57
CA GLN A 27 -2.14 10.32 12.15
C GLN A 27 -3.07 10.85 13.27
N PRO A 28 -3.80 10.02 14.04
CA PRO A 28 -4.55 10.47 15.20
C PRO A 28 -3.64 10.90 16.36
N LEU A 29 -2.48 10.27 16.57
CA LEU A 29 -1.54 10.75 17.59
C LEU A 29 -1.09 12.20 17.33
N ALA A 30 -0.89 12.58 16.07
CA ALA A 30 -0.58 13.95 15.67
C ALA A 30 -1.71 14.97 15.92
N LEU A 31 -2.93 14.53 16.26
CA LEU A 31 -4.01 15.42 16.72
C LEU A 31 -3.88 15.77 18.20
N PHE A 32 -3.30 14.86 19.00
CA PHE A 32 -3.25 14.99 20.45
C PHE A 32 -1.86 15.37 20.97
N LEU A 33 -0.81 15.11 20.18
CA LEU A 33 0.59 15.29 20.56
C LEU A 33 1.29 16.22 19.57
N ASP A 34 1.61 17.44 20.02
CA ASP A 34 2.50 18.36 19.30
C ASP A 34 3.96 18.03 19.61
N TRP A 35 4.43 16.89 19.13
CA TRP A 35 5.81 16.44 19.33
C TRP A 35 6.73 16.94 18.22
N TRP A 36 7.90 17.51 18.55
CA TRP A 36 8.93 17.96 17.58
C TRP A 36 9.37 16.91 16.56
N PHE A 37 9.25 15.61 16.86
CA PHE A 37 9.57 14.53 15.93
C PHE A 37 8.40 14.15 15.00
N LEU A 38 7.16 14.44 15.41
CA LEU A 38 5.96 14.08 14.66
C LEU A 38 5.51 15.25 13.80
N PRO A 39 5.40 15.10 12.47
CA PRO A 39 4.87 16.14 11.60
C PRO A 39 3.48 16.59 12.06
N ARG A 40 3.19 17.90 11.95
CA ARG A 40 1.88 18.47 12.29
C ARG A 40 0.76 17.77 11.53
N PHE A 41 -0.42 17.64 12.15
CA PHE A 41 -1.59 16.97 11.56
C PHE A 41 -1.91 17.42 10.11
N GLU A 42 -1.75 18.70 9.82
CA GLU A 42 -1.94 19.32 8.49
C GLU A 42 -1.08 18.68 7.39
N SER A 43 0.05 18.08 7.73
CA SER A 43 0.93 17.39 6.79
C SER A 43 0.49 15.95 6.48
N TRP A 44 -0.28 15.34 7.38
CA TRP A 44 -0.84 13.98 7.24
C TRP A 44 -2.14 13.95 6.44
N HIS A 45 -2.82 15.09 6.34
CA HIS A 45 -4.11 15.22 5.67
C HIS A 45 -4.01 16.21 4.52
N SER A 46 -4.38 15.76 3.32
CA SER A 46 -4.35 16.62 2.12
C SER A 46 -5.55 17.58 2.02
N GLY A 47 -6.52 17.51 2.95
CA GLY A 47 -7.73 18.33 2.93
C GLY A 47 -8.83 17.84 1.97
N VAL A 48 -8.59 16.81 1.16
CA VAL A 48 -9.49 16.40 0.06
C VAL A 48 -10.72 15.63 0.54
N LEU A 49 -10.58 14.82 1.60
CA LEU A 49 -11.63 13.94 2.14
C LEU A 49 -11.92 14.27 3.60
N PRO A 50 -13.18 14.13 4.06
CA PRO A 50 -13.51 14.25 5.48
C PRO A 50 -12.67 13.28 6.32
N TYR A 51 -12.16 13.75 7.46
CA TYR A 51 -11.27 12.96 8.31
C TYR A 51 -11.84 11.59 8.73
N PRO A 52 -13.13 11.45 9.13
CA PRO A 52 -13.69 10.15 9.50
C PRO A 52 -13.70 9.13 8.35
N ALA A 53 -14.09 9.57 7.14
CA ALA A 53 -14.10 8.71 5.96
C ALA A 53 -12.67 8.26 5.59
N LEU A 54 -11.70 9.14 5.77
CA LEU A 54 -10.29 8.86 5.54
C LEU A 54 -9.73 7.86 6.56
N VAL A 55 -10.07 7.97 7.84
CA VAL A 55 -9.67 6.99 8.87
C VAL A 55 -10.34 5.63 8.63
N LEU A 56 -11.63 5.61 8.30
CA LEU A 56 -12.36 4.37 8.00
C LEU A 56 -11.70 3.61 6.84
N THR A 57 -11.43 4.31 5.74
CA THR A 57 -10.77 3.71 4.57
C THR A 57 -9.38 3.16 4.92
N GLN A 58 -8.65 3.87 5.77
CA GLN A 58 -7.33 3.41 6.24
C GLN A 58 -7.41 2.15 7.08
N LEU A 59 -8.37 2.06 7.99
CA LEU A 59 -8.58 0.88 8.82
C LEU A 59 -8.95 -0.33 7.97
N LEU A 60 -9.81 -0.14 6.97
CA LEU A 60 -10.17 -1.21 6.01
C LEU A 60 -8.95 -1.70 5.23
N ILE A 61 -8.14 -0.78 4.70
CA ILE A 61 -6.90 -1.13 3.99
C ILE A 61 -5.91 -1.82 4.94
N ALA A 62 -5.67 -1.26 6.12
CA ALA A 62 -4.75 -1.83 7.11
C ALA A 62 -5.15 -3.24 7.54
N GLY A 63 -6.45 -3.45 7.82
CA GLY A 63 -7.00 -4.77 8.11
C GLY A 63 -6.78 -5.75 6.97
N TRP A 64 -7.00 -5.33 5.72
CA TRP A 64 -6.72 -6.15 4.54
C TRP A 64 -5.23 -6.51 4.40
N LEU A 65 -4.32 -5.56 4.60
CA LEU A 65 -2.87 -5.79 4.56
C LEU A 65 -2.44 -6.80 5.63
N VAL A 66 -2.87 -6.62 6.88
CA VAL A 66 -2.54 -7.53 7.98
C VAL A 66 -3.12 -8.92 7.74
N TYR A 67 -4.38 -9.00 7.33
CA TYR A 67 -5.04 -10.28 7.03
C TYR A 67 -4.31 -11.04 5.92
N THR A 68 -3.97 -10.36 4.83
CA THR A 68 -3.24 -11.01 3.72
C THR A 68 -1.81 -11.39 4.13
N ALA A 69 -1.06 -10.56 4.84
CA ALA A 69 0.26 -10.91 5.36
C ALA A 69 0.22 -12.13 6.30
N TRP A 70 -0.82 -12.24 7.12
CA TRP A 70 -1.05 -13.39 7.98
C TRP A 70 -1.34 -14.68 7.20
N ARG A 71 -2.18 -14.61 6.16
CA ARG A 71 -2.41 -15.74 5.23
C ARG A 71 -1.13 -16.21 4.56
N PHE A 72 -0.27 -15.29 4.12
CA PHE A 72 1.06 -15.59 3.55
C PHE A 72 1.99 -16.27 4.57
N THR A 73 1.90 -15.87 5.85
CA THR A 73 2.66 -16.49 6.95
C THR A 73 2.24 -17.95 7.16
N ARG A 74 0.94 -18.22 7.16
CA ARG A 74 0.38 -19.57 7.27
C ARG A 74 0.64 -20.43 6.03
N GLY A 75 0.85 -19.79 4.87
CA GLY A 75 1.03 -20.46 3.59
C GLY A 75 -0.29 -20.91 2.96
N GLU A 76 -1.42 -20.41 3.47
CA GLU A 76 -2.78 -20.69 3.01
C GLU A 76 -3.19 -19.76 1.85
N VAL A 77 -2.25 -19.44 0.95
CA VAL A 77 -2.49 -18.51 -0.15
C VAL A 77 -2.58 -19.30 -1.45
N ASP A 78 -3.79 -19.37 -1.99
CA ASP A 78 -4.04 -19.97 -3.30
C ASP A 78 -3.68 -18.98 -4.41
N PRO A 79 -2.68 -19.28 -5.27
CA PRO A 79 -2.29 -18.37 -6.32
C PRO A 79 -3.35 -18.30 -7.42
N ARG A 80 -3.69 -17.08 -7.85
CA ARG A 80 -4.72 -16.81 -8.86
C ARG A 80 -4.12 -15.87 -9.90
N SER A 81 -3.79 -16.38 -11.08
CA SER A 81 -3.07 -15.64 -12.13
C SER A 81 -3.83 -14.38 -12.57
N ARG A 82 -5.15 -14.47 -12.74
CA ARG A 82 -6.02 -13.34 -13.07
C ARG A 82 -5.91 -12.22 -12.03
N LEU A 83 -6.07 -12.55 -10.75
CA LEU A 83 -5.97 -11.59 -9.65
C LEU A 83 -4.58 -10.93 -9.62
N GLY A 84 -3.52 -11.72 -9.82
CA GLY A 84 -2.15 -11.21 -9.88
C GLY A 84 -1.92 -10.22 -11.02
N SER A 85 -2.42 -10.52 -12.22
CA SER A 85 -2.31 -9.63 -13.39
C SER A 85 -3.04 -8.31 -13.17
N TRP A 86 -4.29 -8.37 -12.68
CA TRP A 86 -5.08 -7.17 -12.37
C TRP A 86 -4.41 -6.30 -11.30
N MET A 87 -3.92 -6.91 -10.22
CA MET A 87 -3.24 -6.16 -9.16
C MET A 87 -1.88 -5.60 -9.59
N LEU A 88 -1.14 -6.28 -10.46
CA LEU A 88 0.09 -5.73 -11.04
C LEU A 88 -0.20 -4.54 -11.96
N GLY A 89 -1.24 -4.63 -12.79
CA GLY A 89 -1.65 -3.54 -13.68
C GLY A 89 -2.08 -2.30 -12.89
N ILE A 90 -3.08 -2.46 -12.02
CA ILE A 90 -3.62 -1.35 -11.22
C ILE A 90 -2.54 -0.82 -10.25
N GLY A 91 -1.83 -1.71 -9.55
CA GLY A 91 -0.77 -1.34 -8.62
C GLY A 91 0.39 -0.64 -9.32
N GLY A 92 0.75 -1.05 -10.54
CA GLY A 92 1.81 -0.43 -11.33
C GLY A 92 1.43 0.98 -11.80
N VAL A 93 0.23 1.14 -12.36
CA VAL A 93 -0.29 2.47 -12.73
C VAL A 93 -0.34 3.38 -11.50
N TYR A 94 -0.88 2.89 -10.39
CA TYR A 94 -0.96 3.65 -9.14
C TYR A 94 0.42 4.04 -8.60
N PHE A 95 1.40 3.13 -8.63
CA PHE A 95 2.78 3.41 -8.25
C PHE A 95 3.38 4.53 -9.11
N CYS A 96 3.26 4.42 -10.44
CA CYS A 96 3.78 5.42 -11.37
C CYS A 96 3.17 6.81 -11.10
N VAL A 97 1.85 6.89 -10.91
CA VAL A 97 1.16 8.15 -10.58
C VAL A 97 1.70 8.74 -9.27
N MET A 98 1.91 7.91 -8.24
CA MET A 98 2.43 8.37 -6.95
C MET A 98 3.90 8.80 -7.02
N VAL A 99 4.73 8.14 -7.84
CA VAL A 99 6.11 8.57 -8.10
C VAL A 99 6.12 9.92 -8.80
N VAL A 100 5.34 10.08 -9.87
CA VAL A 100 5.22 11.36 -10.58
C VAL A 100 4.75 12.45 -9.62
N ARG A 101 3.73 12.16 -8.79
CA ARG A 101 3.25 13.10 -7.76
C ARG A 101 4.36 13.47 -6.78
N LEU A 102 5.15 12.50 -6.30
CA LEU A 102 6.25 12.75 -5.37
C LEU A 102 7.32 13.66 -6.00
N LEU A 103 7.66 13.44 -7.27
CA LEU A 103 8.59 14.30 -8.01
C LEU A 103 8.05 15.71 -8.18
N VAL A 104 6.75 15.86 -8.48
CA VAL A 104 6.09 17.16 -8.67
C VAL A 104 5.98 17.95 -7.36
N VAL A 105 5.84 17.29 -6.20
CA VAL A 105 5.81 17.94 -4.87
C VAL A 105 7.08 18.78 -4.61
N GLY A 106 8.23 18.37 -5.16
CA GLY A 106 9.50 19.12 -5.07
C GLY A 106 9.65 20.29 -6.05
N THR A 107 8.70 20.50 -6.95
CA THR A 107 8.77 21.54 -8.01
C THR A 107 7.92 22.78 -7.69
N VAL A 108 8.07 23.86 -8.47
CA VAL A 108 7.33 25.12 -8.32
C VAL A 108 5.80 24.93 -8.35
N LEU A 109 5.29 23.87 -9.00
CA LEU A 109 3.86 23.52 -9.01
C LEU A 109 3.29 23.25 -7.61
N SER A 110 4.12 22.84 -6.65
CA SER A 110 3.75 22.63 -5.25
C SER A 110 3.20 23.89 -4.57
N ARG A 111 3.56 25.09 -5.07
CA ARG A 111 3.07 26.36 -4.50
C ARG A 111 1.61 26.66 -4.83
N TYR A 112 1.03 26.06 -5.87
CA TYR A 112 -0.28 26.44 -6.40
C TYR A 112 -1.45 25.60 -5.88
N HIS A 113 -1.23 24.34 -5.50
CA HIS A 113 -2.32 23.45 -5.07
C HIS A 113 -1.96 22.68 -3.79
N ARG A 114 -2.83 22.77 -2.76
CA ARG A 114 -2.72 22.03 -1.49
C ARG A 114 -2.51 20.52 -1.68
N TRP A 115 -3.05 19.95 -2.76
CA TRP A 115 -2.85 18.54 -3.11
C TRP A 115 -1.39 18.16 -3.38
N PHE A 116 -0.53 19.10 -3.79
CA PHE A 116 0.91 18.88 -4.03
C PHE A 116 1.80 19.29 -2.84
N ARG A 117 1.23 19.76 -1.72
CA ARG A 117 2.01 20.19 -0.55
C ARG A 117 2.27 19.11 0.49
N SER A 118 1.58 17.97 0.42
CA SER A 118 1.67 16.91 1.43
C SER A 118 2.48 15.71 0.88
N PRO A 119 3.82 15.67 1.06
CA PRO A 119 4.64 14.54 0.60
C PRO A 119 4.36 13.26 1.39
N LEU A 120 4.01 13.38 2.67
CA LEU A 120 3.81 12.24 3.58
C LEU A 120 2.75 11.24 3.08
N PRO A 121 1.50 11.66 2.75
CA PRO A 121 0.52 10.75 2.15
C PRO A 121 1.03 10.05 0.89
N THR A 122 1.79 10.73 0.04
CA THR A 122 2.34 10.15 -1.20
C THR A 122 3.32 9.02 -0.91
N VAL A 123 4.20 9.19 0.08
CA VAL A 123 5.14 8.14 0.49
C VAL A 123 4.39 6.89 0.99
N PHE A 124 3.35 7.05 1.80
CA PHE A 124 2.56 5.91 2.27
C PHE A 124 1.73 5.26 1.15
N HIS A 125 1.31 6.02 0.15
CA HIS A 125 0.71 5.45 -1.05
C HIS A 125 1.73 4.64 -1.89
N LEU A 126 3.00 5.03 -1.91
CA LEU A 126 4.06 4.21 -2.50
C LEU A 126 4.27 2.91 -1.72
N VAL A 127 4.29 2.95 -0.37
CA VAL A 127 4.34 1.74 0.47
C VAL A 127 3.19 0.79 0.16
N LEU A 128 1.96 1.32 0.09
CA LEU A 128 0.77 0.55 -0.29
C LEU A 128 0.92 -0.02 -1.71
N ALA A 129 1.35 0.78 -2.68
CA ALA A 129 1.53 0.34 -4.05
C ALA A 129 2.59 -0.77 -4.16
N THR A 130 3.72 -0.65 -3.46
CA THR A 130 4.75 -1.69 -3.37
C THR A 130 4.18 -2.98 -2.78
N TYR A 131 3.34 -2.89 -1.75
CA TYR A 131 2.65 -4.05 -1.20
C TYR A 131 1.80 -4.76 -2.26
N LEU A 132 0.98 -4.01 -3.01
CA LEU A 132 0.13 -4.56 -4.06
C LEU A 132 0.95 -5.19 -5.19
N LEU A 133 2.11 -4.61 -5.55
CA LEU A 133 3.02 -5.17 -6.55
C LEU A 133 3.66 -6.48 -6.09
N ILE A 134 4.10 -6.57 -4.83
CA ILE A 134 4.66 -7.81 -4.27
C ILE A 134 3.58 -8.90 -4.21
N PHE A 135 2.39 -8.55 -3.72
CA PHE A 135 1.24 -9.45 -3.67
C PHE A 135 0.86 -9.92 -5.08
N GLY A 136 0.69 -9.00 -6.03
CA GLY A 136 0.36 -9.30 -7.42
C GLY A 136 1.40 -10.17 -8.11
N ARG A 137 2.70 -9.89 -7.89
CA ARG A 137 3.81 -10.69 -8.43
C ARG A 137 3.79 -12.13 -7.93
N PHE A 138 3.46 -12.37 -6.66
CA PHE A 138 3.27 -13.72 -6.13
C PHE A 138 2.11 -14.43 -6.85
N HIS A 139 0.93 -13.82 -6.89
CA HIS A 139 -0.25 -14.42 -7.53
C HIS A 139 -0.07 -14.65 -9.03
N TYR A 140 0.65 -13.76 -9.73
CA TYR A 140 0.95 -13.91 -11.16
C TYR A 140 1.97 -15.02 -11.44
N ARG A 141 3.07 -15.07 -10.67
CA ARG A 141 4.16 -16.04 -10.87
C ARG A 141 3.78 -17.47 -10.49
N TYR A 142 2.98 -17.63 -9.43
CA TYR A 142 2.56 -18.95 -8.96
C TYR A 142 1.18 -19.36 -9.48
N GLY A 143 0.30 -18.41 -9.81
CA GLY A 143 -1.02 -18.71 -10.39
C GLY A 143 -0.94 -19.18 -11.84
N SER A 144 0.06 -18.74 -12.60
CA SER A 144 0.28 -19.21 -13.98
C SER A 144 0.86 -20.62 -14.06
N ARG A 145 1.22 -21.22 -12.92
CA ARG A 145 1.77 -22.58 -12.81
C ARG A 145 0.72 -23.61 -12.35
N ALA A 146 -0.53 -23.20 -12.16
CA ALA A 146 -1.62 -24.14 -11.96
C ALA A 146 -1.81 -24.96 -13.26
N PRO A 147 -1.74 -26.30 -13.22
CA PRO A 147 -1.93 -27.13 -14.40
C PRO A 147 -3.41 -27.10 -14.79
N GLY A 148 -3.76 -26.26 -15.76
CA GLY A 148 -5.14 -26.20 -16.25
C GLY A 148 -5.42 -25.03 -17.18
N GLY A 149 -5.41 -25.31 -18.48
CA GLY A 149 -6.18 -24.53 -19.45
C GLY A 149 -5.38 -23.56 -20.32
N ARG A 150 -4.50 -24.10 -21.17
CA ARG A 150 -4.30 -23.51 -22.50
C ARG A 150 -4.61 -24.58 -23.54
N THR A 151 -5.91 -24.81 -23.72
CA THR A 151 -6.46 -25.34 -24.97
C THR A 151 -7.38 -24.28 -25.53
N ARG A 152 -7.10 -23.91 -26.78
CA ARG A 152 -7.78 -22.94 -27.66
C ARG A 152 -7.29 -21.51 -27.52
#